data_AF-A0A3C1WTW3-F1
#
_entry.id   AF-A0A3C1WTW3-F1
#
_cell.length_a   1.000
_cell.length_b   1.000
_cell.length_c   1.000
_cell.angle_alpha   90.00
_cell.angle_beta   90.00
_cell.angle_gamma   90.00
#
_symmetry.space_group_name_H-M   'P 1'
#
loop_
_entity.id
_entity.type
_entity.pdbx_description
1 polymer ?
#
loop_
_entity_poly.entity_id
_entity_poly.type
_entity_poly.pdbx_seq_one_letter_code
_entity_poly.pdbx_strand_id
1 'polypeptide(L)' 'EPSKSLNPDECVALGACIQGGKLAGDKGAGEVLLLDVTPLTLSIETMGGIATHLIERNTTIPTKKSQI' A
#
# COMPACT_ATOMS: atom_id res chain seq x y z
N GLU A 1 13.90 -15.04 -13.82
CA GLU A 1 13.53 -16.23 -13.01
C GLU A 1 13.14 -15.76 -11.60
N PRO A 2 12.25 -16.48 -10.89
CA PRO A 2 11.99 -16.20 -9.47
C PRO A 2 13.27 -16.26 -8.65
N SER A 3 13.40 -15.40 -7.65
CA SER A 3 14.54 -15.46 -6.73
C SER A 3 14.50 -16.79 -5.96
N LYS A 4 15.62 -17.52 -5.96
CA LYS A 4 15.78 -18.78 -5.20
C LYS A 4 16.38 -18.55 -3.81
N SER A 5 16.76 -17.32 -3.46
CA SER A 5 17.40 -16.99 -2.18
C SER A 5 16.42 -16.51 -1.09
N LEU A 6 15.12 -16.47 -1.40
CA LEU A 6 14.09 -16.01 -0.46
C LEU A 6 13.34 -17.20 0.11
N ASN A 7 13.20 -17.23 1.44
CA ASN A 7 12.32 -18.18 2.11
C ASN A 7 10.85 -17.73 1.89
N PRO A 8 10.02 -18.52 1.17
CA PRO A 8 8.63 -18.16 0.92
C PRO A 8 7.76 -18.18 2.17
N ASP A 9 8.15 -18.91 3.22
CA ASP A 9 7.35 -19.10 4.43
C ASP A 9 7.54 -17.94 5.43
N GLU A 10 8.70 -17.26 5.38
CA GLU A 10 9.11 -16.30 6.40
C GLU A 10 9.24 -14.86 5.89
N CYS A 11 9.42 -14.66 4.58
CA CYS A 11 9.78 -13.33 4.03
C CYS A 11 8.74 -12.24 4.33
N VAL A 12 7.46 -12.59 4.38
CA VAL A 12 6.37 -11.66 4.72
C VAL A 12 6.46 -11.23 6.19
N ALA A 13 6.67 -12.18 7.11
CA ALA A 13 6.79 -11.89 8.54
C ALA A 13 8.00 -11.00 8.83
N LEU A 14 9.15 -11.29 8.20
CA LEU A 14 10.36 -10.48 8.33
C LEU A 14 10.14 -9.04 7.83
N GLY A 15 9.51 -8.87 6.67
CA GLY A 15 9.17 -7.55 6.13
C GLY A 15 8.24 -6.75 7.04
N ALA A 16 7.23 -7.41 7.63
CA ALA A 16 6.32 -6.79 8.60
C ALA A 16 7.06 -6.33 9.86
N CYS A 17 8.01 -7.12 10.38
CA CYS A 17 8.83 -6.73 11.54
C CYS A 17 9.69 -5.48 11.25
N ILE A 18 10.29 -5.39 10.06
CA ILE A 18 11.09 -4.22 9.64
C ILE A 18 10.20 -2.96 9.61
N GLN A 19 9.01 -3.05 9.00
CA GLN A 19 8.06 -1.93 8.97
C GLN A 19 7.59 -1.55 10.39
N GLY A 20 7.36 -2.53 11.26
CA GLY A 20 7.02 -2.30 12.68
C GLY A 20 8.12 -1.55 13.43
N GLY A 21 9.39 -1.94 13.25
CA GLY A 21 10.54 -1.23 13.83
C GLY A 21 10.61 0.23 13.36
N LYS A 22 10.32 0.49 12.09
CA LYS A 22 10.26 1.86 11.55
C LYS A 22 9.18 2.71 12.21
N LEU A 23 7.98 2.15 12.38
CA LEU A 23 6.87 2.83 13.04
C LEU A 23 7.16 3.09 14.54
N ALA A 24 7.92 2.21 15.20
CA ALA A 24 8.34 2.37 16.59
C ALA A 24 9.48 3.41 16.77
N GLY A 25 10.01 3.99 15.69
CA GLY A 25 11.10 4.97 15.74
C GLY A 25 12.49 4.35 15.98
N ASP A 26 12.65 3.05 15.69
CA ASP A 26 13.95 2.38 15.80
C ASP A 26 14.97 2.97 14.81
N LYS A 27 16.08 3.49 15.33
CA LYS A 27 17.18 4.06 14.53
C LYS A 27 18.02 3.00 13.82
N GLY A 28 17.86 1.71 14.18
CA GLY A 28 18.52 0.57 13.54
C GLY A 28 17.80 0.01 12.30
N ALA A 29 16.54 0.39 12.06
CA ALA A 29 15.72 -0.12 10.96
C ALA A 29 16.06 0.47 9.56
N GLY A 30 17.13 1.26 9.46
CA GLY A 30 17.60 1.88 8.22
C GLY A 30 16.73 3.04 7.70
N GLU A 31 17.27 3.75 6.71
CA GLU A 31 16.56 4.81 5.98
C GLU A 31 15.68 4.21 4.86
N VAL A 32 14.75 3.33 5.23
CA VAL A 32 13.76 2.80 4.28
C VAL A 32 12.58 3.77 4.19
N LEU A 33 12.29 4.22 2.97
CA LEU A 33 11.07 4.95 2.61
C LEU A 33 10.17 4.02 1.78
N LEU A 34 8.96 3.76 2.26
CA LEU A 34 7.96 2.94 1.56
C LEU A 34 6.84 3.83 1.01
N LEU A 35 6.56 3.69 -0.28
CA LEU A 35 5.42 4.29 -0.97
C LEU A 35 4.56 3.17 -1.53
N ASP A 36 3.42 2.93 -0.88
CA ASP A 36 2.47 1.89 -1.29
C ASP A 36 1.29 2.49 -2.09
N VAL A 37 0.45 1.63 -2.67
CA VAL A 37 -0.69 2.03 -3.52
C VAL A 37 -1.98 1.31 -3.13
N THR A 38 -3.14 1.91 -3.42
CA THR A 38 -4.43 1.18 -3.37
C THR A 38 -4.58 0.26 -4.58
N PRO A 39 -4.93 -1.03 -4.43
CA PRO A 39 -5.00 -1.96 -5.56
C PRO A 39 -6.25 -1.80 -6.43
N LEU A 40 -7.30 -1.17 -5.88
CA LEU A 40 -8.61 -1.03 -6.49
C LEU A 40 -9.01 0.43 -6.64
N THR A 41 -9.81 0.71 -7.66
CA THR A 41 -10.42 2.01 -7.84
C THR A 41 -11.58 2.16 -6.84
N LEU A 42 -11.54 3.23 -6.03
CA LEU A 42 -12.64 3.62 -5.16
C LEU A 42 -13.62 4.47 -5.97
N SER A 43 -14.89 4.06 -6.00
CA SER A 43 -15.96 4.74 -6.72
C SER A 43 -17.20 4.88 -5.84
N ILE A 44 -18.07 5.80 -6.23
CA ILE A 44 -19.45 5.89 -5.74
C ILE A 44 -20.42 5.63 -6.90
N GLU A 45 -21.58 5.08 -6.58
CA GLU A 45 -22.66 4.96 -7.56
C GLU A 45 -23.33 6.33 -7.77
N THR A 46 -23.55 6.71 -9.02
CA THR A 46 -24.29 7.91 -9.42
C THR A 46 -25.51 7.54 -10.25
N MET A 47 -26.38 8.53 -10.51
CA MET A 47 -27.64 8.34 -11.23
C MET A 47 -27.45 7.52 -12.51
N GLY A 48 -28.30 6.51 -12.69
CA GLY A 48 -28.19 5.55 -13.80
C GLY A 48 -27.32 4.33 -13.50
N GLY A 49 -26.93 4.11 -12.23
CA GLY A 49 -26.15 2.94 -11.82
C GLY A 49 -24.70 3.00 -12.28
N ILE A 50 -24.17 4.21 -12.48
CA ILE A 50 -22.82 4.42 -13.02
C ILE A 50 -21.83 4.51 -11.85
N ALA A 51 -20.76 3.71 -11.89
CA ALA A 51 -19.65 3.86 -10.96
C ALA A 51 -18.81 5.08 -11.34
N THR A 52 -18.91 6.17 -10.59
CA THR A 52 -18.07 7.36 -10.74
C THR A 52 -16.83 7.23 -9.88
N HIS A 53 -15.67 7.20 -10.52
CA HIS A 53 -14.37 7.00 -9.88
C HIS A 53 -13.93 8.22 -9.06
N LEU A 54 -13.49 7.97 -7.82
CA LEU A 54 -12.97 8.99 -6.90
C LEU A 54 -11.44 8.86 -6.73
N ILE A 55 -10.93 7.65 -6.54
CA ILE A 55 -9.49 7.35 -6.41
C ILE A 55 -9.18 6.16 -7.29
N GLU A 56 -8.33 6.33 -8.30
CA GLU A 56 -7.96 5.25 -9.23
C GLU A 56 -7.08 4.18 -8.59
N ARG A 57 -7.21 2.94 -9.06
CA ARG A 57 -6.28 1.86 -8.71
C ARG A 57 -4.84 2.26 -9.01
N ASN A 58 -3.92 1.76 -8.20
CA ASN A 58 -2.50 2.08 -8.19
C ASN A 58 -2.17 3.55 -7.81
N THR A 59 -3.12 4.32 -7.26
CA THR A 59 -2.80 5.62 -6.65
C THR A 59 -1.99 5.42 -5.38
N THR A 60 -0.87 6.15 -5.23
CA THR A 60 -0.03 6.13 -4.03
C THR A 60 -0.80 6.57 -2.79
N ILE A 61 -0.63 5.84 -1.69
CA ILE A 61 -1.22 6.16 -0.38
C ILE A 61 -0.16 6.74 0.56
N PRO A 62 -0.53 7.68 1.44
CA PRO A 62 -1.88 8.21 1.69
C PRO A 62 -2.38 9.19 0.62
N THR A 63 -3.67 9.14 0.28
CA THR A 63 -4.32 10.04 -0.69
C THR A 63 -5.71 10.47 -0.20
N LYS A 64 -6.21 11.61 -0.69
CA LYS A 64 -7.54 12.15 -0.35
C LYS A 64 -8.18 12.75 -1.60
N LYS A 65 -9.46 12.49 -1.81
CA LYS A 65 -10.31 13.15 -2.81
C LYS A 65 -11.51 13.79 -2.11
N SER A 66 -11.82 15.04 -2.47
CA SER A 66 -13.05 15.73 -2.07
C SER A 66 -13.71 16.27 -3.33
N GLN A 67 -15.01 16.01 -3.48
CA GLN A 67 -15.82 16.48 -4.59
C GLN A 67 -17.13 17.02 -3.98
N ILE A 68 -17.44 18.28 -4.28
CA ILE A 68 -18.64 19.01 -3.82
C ILE A 68 -19.62 19.05 -4.99
#